data_AF-A0A1Z7Z2L5-F1
#
_entry.id   AF-A0A1Z7Z2L5-F1
#
_cell.length_a   1.000
_cell.length_b   1.000
_cell.length_c   1.000
_cell.angle_alpha   90.00
_cell.angle_beta   90.00
_cell.angle_gamma   90.00
#
_symmetry.space_group_name_H-M   'P 1'
#
loop_
_entity.id
_entity.type
_entity.pdbx_description
1 polymer ?
#
loop_
_entity_poly.entity_id
_entity_poly.type
_entity_poly.pdbx_seq_one_letter_code
_entity_poly.pdbx_strand_id
1 'polypeptide(L)'
;MKAILICFALSLSFSTLAKEWKSIKVYQEETKNVKLLSSDWLKSDRLRNTEIWQKANRYNLTHNKPFEYLSIKQRRDFYRWLNANLKQKGHEVVWVSMASYISHKLRLVVTFPQSMFTNKALKKQANMGSETVFNASFTILKDLFLSEQILRNEAALHWDMSILFEEQYNWLATIFSQMDSRTIYKIERMAKGQFLYGLIVPKSIRFTREISNSDDRYNYAINILREYCKSLNE
;
A
#
# COMPACT_ATOMS: atom_id res chain seq x y z
N MET A 1 41.83 -47.72 8.49
CA MET A 1 40.46 -47.21 8.28
C MET A 1 40.46 -45.71 8.57
N LYS A 2 40.39 -44.86 7.53
CA LYS A 2 40.44 -43.40 7.68
C LYS A 2 39.01 -42.86 7.71
N ALA A 3 38.63 -42.26 8.83
CA ALA A 3 37.37 -41.55 8.99
C ALA A 3 37.41 -40.25 8.17
N ILE A 4 36.45 -40.07 7.27
CA ILE A 4 36.21 -38.80 6.58
C ILE A 4 34.97 -38.19 7.22
N LEU A 5 35.19 -37.19 8.09
CA LEU A 5 34.14 -36.33 8.62
C LEU A 5 33.86 -35.25 7.57
N ILE A 6 32.69 -35.29 6.93
CA ILE A 6 32.23 -34.23 6.03
C ILE A 6 31.42 -33.24 6.88
N CYS A 7 32.02 -32.09 7.20
CA CYS A 7 31.33 -30.96 7.81
C CYS A 7 30.51 -30.22 6.74
N PHE A 8 29.19 -30.39 6.74
CA PHE A 8 28.26 -29.55 6.00
C PHE A 8 28.15 -28.19 6.69
N ALA A 9 28.82 -27.17 6.16
CA ALA A 9 28.59 -25.78 6.53
C ALA A 9 27.28 -25.32 5.88
N LEU A 10 26.18 -25.37 6.63
CA LEU A 10 24.91 -24.73 6.26
C LEU A 10 25.11 -23.22 6.33
N SER A 11 25.37 -22.57 5.20
CA SER A 11 25.22 -21.13 5.04
C SER A 11 23.73 -20.79 5.07
N LEU A 12 23.20 -20.63 6.28
CA LEU A 12 21.91 -19.98 6.51
C LEU A 12 22.02 -18.55 5.98
N SER A 13 21.62 -18.37 4.73
CA SER A 13 21.37 -17.06 4.16
C SER A 13 20.12 -16.53 4.84
N PHE A 14 20.29 -15.83 5.96
CA PHE A 14 19.23 -15.03 6.54
C PHE A 14 18.97 -13.88 5.58
N SER A 15 18.11 -14.12 4.60
CA SER A 15 17.47 -13.06 3.83
C SER A 15 16.59 -12.30 4.81
N THR A 16 17.16 -11.31 5.49
CA THR A 16 16.41 -10.37 6.29
C THR A 16 15.58 -9.53 5.33
N LEU A 17 14.37 -10.02 5.03
CA LEU A 17 13.41 -9.46 4.09
C LEU A 17 12.86 -8.09 4.53
N ALA A 18 13.26 -7.58 5.70
CA ALA A 18 12.76 -6.33 6.24
C ALA A 18 13.78 -5.20 6.01
N LYS A 19 13.35 -4.15 5.29
CA LYS A 19 14.06 -2.86 5.22
C LYS A 19 13.66 -1.88 6.31
N GLU A 20 12.61 -2.21 7.07
CA GLU A 20 12.25 -1.51 8.30
C GLU A 20 12.87 -2.22 9.50
N TRP A 21 13.72 -1.49 10.22
CA TRP A 21 14.44 -2.00 11.38
C TRP A 21 13.85 -1.47 12.68
N LYS A 22 13.77 -2.30 13.72
CA LYS A 22 13.26 -1.86 15.04
C LYS A 22 14.14 -0.77 15.65
N SER A 23 15.45 -0.90 15.51
CA SER A 23 16.47 0.05 15.97
C SER A 23 17.77 -0.15 15.21
N ILE A 24 18.68 0.83 15.31
CA ILE A 24 20.01 0.74 14.69
C ILE A 24 20.83 -0.42 15.23
N LYS A 25 20.67 -0.76 16.52
CA LYS A 25 21.34 -1.90 17.15
C LYS A 25 20.97 -3.23 16.49
N VAL A 26 19.68 -3.47 16.27
CA VAL A 26 19.19 -4.68 15.59
C VAL A 26 19.73 -4.76 14.16
N TYR A 27 19.71 -3.64 13.44
CA TYR A 27 20.27 -3.55 12.10
C TYR A 27 21.77 -3.90 12.07
N GLN A 28 22.57 -3.32 12.96
CA GLN A 28 24.01 -3.56 13.06
C GLN A 28 24.32 -5.02 13.42
N GLU A 29 23.54 -5.62 14.34
CA GLU A 29 23.69 -7.01 14.74
C GLU A 29 23.45 -7.98 13.58
N GLU A 30 22.39 -7.74 12.79
CA GLU A 30 21.97 -8.62 11.69
C GLU A 30 22.76 -8.40 10.40
N THR A 31 23.07 -7.15 10.04
CA THR A 31 23.71 -6.81 8.75
C THR A 31 25.22 -6.62 8.83
N LYS A 32 25.77 -6.45 10.04
CA LYS A 32 27.17 -6.02 10.30
C LYS A 32 27.53 -4.63 9.77
N ASN A 33 26.59 -3.89 9.17
CA ASN A 33 26.81 -2.54 8.71
C ASN A 33 26.66 -1.54 9.86
N VAL A 34 27.58 -0.58 9.96
CA VAL A 34 27.52 0.48 11.00
C VAL A 34 26.39 1.48 10.73
N LYS A 35 26.09 1.75 9.46
CA LYS A 35 25.08 2.71 9.00
C LYS A 35 24.02 2.02 8.14
N LEU A 36 22.79 2.52 8.20
CA LEU A 36 21.69 2.08 7.32
C LEU A 36 22.09 2.26 5.85
N LEU A 37 21.76 1.28 5.01
CA LEU A 37 21.86 1.46 3.57
C LEU A 37 20.78 2.43 3.08
N SER A 38 20.95 2.95 1.86
CA SER A 38 20.02 3.92 1.27
C SER A 38 18.58 3.42 1.14
N SER A 39 18.34 2.11 1.12
CA SER A 39 17.00 1.50 1.07
C SER A 39 16.40 1.19 2.45
N ASP A 40 17.18 1.30 3.53
CA ASP A 40 16.80 0.90 4.88
C ASP A 40 16.33 2.10 5.72
N TRP A 41 15.44 1.86 6.68
CA TRP A 41 14.98 2.87 7.64
C TRP A 41 14.66 2.24 9.00
N LEU A 42 14.65 3.04 10.07
CA LEU A 42 14.11 2.58 11.35
C LEU A 42 12.60 2.77 11.39
N LYS A 43 11.89 1.95 12.16
CA LYS A 43 10.46 2.13 12.42
C LYS A 43 10.14 3.54 12.94
N SER A 44 11.03 4.11 13.75
CA SER A 44 10.90 5.48 14.25
C SER A 44 11.09 6.54 13.16
N ASP A 45 11.86 6.27 12.11
CA ASP A 45 12.02 7.15 10.95
C ASP A 45 10.71 7.27 10.18
N ARG A 46 10.07 6.14 9.87
CA ARG A 46 8.75 6.14 9.19
C ARG A 46 7.68 6.83 10.03
N LEU A 47 7.62 6.52 11.33
CA LEU A 47 6.60 7.10 12.22
C LEU A 47 6.73 8.62 12.40
N ARG A 48 7.96 9.14 12.30
CA ARG A 48 8.25 10.59 12.41
C ARG A 48 8.50 11.28 11.06
N ASN A 49 8.35 10.55 9.94
CA ASN A 49 8.64 11.03 8.60
C ASN A 49 10.02 11.72 8.45
N THR A 50 11.06 11.13 9.05
CA THR A 50 12.42 11.73 9.06
C THR A 50 13.06 11.72 7.68
N GLU A 51 14.14 12.48 7.51
CA GLU A 51 14.89 12.53 6.25
C GLU A 51 15.38 11.14 5.79
N ILE A 52 15.75 10.25 6.73
CA ILE A 52 16.16 8.86 6.43
C ILE A 52 15.03 8.11 5.71
N TRP A 53 13.81 8.19 6.25
CA TRP A 53 12.63 7.58 5.62
C TRP A 53 12.34 8.17 4.24
N GLN A 54 12.46 9.50 4.09
CA GLN A 54 12.23 10.17 2.81
C GLN A 54 13.27 9.78 1.76
N LYS A 55 14.55 9.69 2.15
CA LYS A 55 15.65 9.21 1.29
C LYS A 55 15.45 7.76 0.88
N ALA A 56 15.06 6.89 1.82
CA ALA A 56 14.75 5.50 1.54
C ALA A 56 13.58 5.36 0.55
N ASN A 57 12.50 6.13 0.72
CA ASN A 57 11.40 6.12 -0.22
C ASN A 57 11.79 6.56 -1.62
N ARG A 58 12.56 7.65 -1.73
CA ARG A 58 13.08 8.11 -3.02
C ARG A 58 13.95 7.03 -3.66
N TYR A 59 14.90 6.47 -2.91
CA TYR A 59 15.79 5.43 -3.42
C TYR A 59 15.00 4.20 -3.89
N ASN A 60 14.07 3.70 -3.08
CA ASN A 60 13.27 2.53 -3.42
C ASN A 60 12.40 2.79 -4.65
N LEU A 61 11.77 3.96 -4.75
CA LEU A 61 10.97 4.35 -5.90
C LEU A 61 11.80 4.41 -7.18
N THR A 62 12.94 5.11 -7.17
CA THR A 62 13.77 5.28 -8.38
C THR A 62 14.44 3.98 -8.84
N HIS A 63 14.70 3.05 -7.92
CA HIS A 63 15.29 1.73 -8.21
C HIS A 63 14.24 0.61 -8.36
N ASN A 64 12.96 0.95 -8.43
CA ASN A 64 11.85 0.00 -8.60
C ASN A 64 11.87 -1.15 -7.57
N LYS A 65 11.90 -0.79 -6.28
CA LYS A 65 11.93 -1.73 -5.14
C LYS A 65 10.61 -1.74 -4.35
N PRO A 66 9.48 -2.19 -4.94
CA PRO A 66 8.19 -2.21 -4.24
C PRO A 66 8.14 -3.21 -3.08
N PHE A 67 8.91 -4.30 -3.16
CA PHE A 67 8.88 -5.39 -2.18
C PHE A 67 9.50 -5.06 -0.83
N GLU A 68 10.15 -3.91 -0.68
CA GLU A 68 10.72 -3.44 0.59
C GLU A 68 9.62 -3.03 1.60
N TYR A 69 8.38 -2.80 1.11
CA TYR A 69 7.23 -2.34 1.89
C TYR A 69 6.29 -3.50 2.25
N LEU A 70 6.68 -4.30 3.25
CA LEU A 70 5.99 -5.54 3.62
C LEU A 70 4.56 -5.34 4.17
N SER A 71 4.30 -4.28 4.93
CA SER A 71 3.02 -4.09 5.63
C SER A 71 2.15 -3.00 5.01
N ILE A 72 0.83 -3.12 5.15
CA ILE A 72 -0.14 -2.06 4.79
C ILE A 72 0.23 -0.71 5.44
N LYS A 73 0.81 -0.72 6.65
CA LYS A 73 1.25 0.51 7.34
C LYS A 73 2.38 1.19 6.58
N GLN A 74 3.36 0.43 6.12
CA GLN A 74 4.50 0.93 5.35
C GLN A 74 4.04 1.46 3.98
N ARG A 75 3.23 0.68 3.24
CA ARG A 75 2.66 1.10 1.95
C ARG A 75 1.81 2.37 2.06
N ARG A 76 0.95 2.46 3.09
CA ARG A 76 0.19 3.68 3.39
C ARG A 76 1.09 4.89 3.61
N ASP A 77 2.12 4.74 4.45
CA ASP A 77 3.01 5.86 4.78
C ASP A 77 3.88 6.26 3.59
N PHE A 78 4.20 5.31 2.70
CA PHE A 78 4.79 5.60 1.39
C PHE A 78 3.84 6.46 0.55
N TYR A 79 2.57 6.08 0.41
CA TYR A 79 1.59 6.88 -0.34
C TYR A 79 1.43 8.30 0.23
N ARG A 80 1.46 8.44 1.56
CA ARG A 80 1.44 9.78 2.21
C ARG A 80 2.65 10.62 1.85
N TRP A 81 3.84 10.03 1.92
CA TRP A 81 5.08 10.69 1.52
C TRP A 81 5.05 11.09 0.04
N LEU A 82 4.64 10.18 -0.84
CA LEU A 82 4.59 10.42 -2.28
C LEU A 82 3.59 11.53 -2.61
N ASN A 83 2.37 11.46 -2.05
CA ASN A 83 1.34 12.48 -2.24
C ASN A 83 1.84 13.88 -1.82
N ALA A 84 2.55 13.98 -0.69
CA ALA A 84 3.13 15.25 -0.25
C ALA A 84 4.16 15.80 -1.25
N ASN A 85 5.04 14.93 -1.79
CA ASN A 85 6.03 15.34 -2.79
C ASN A 85 5.38 15.77 -4.12
N LEU A 86 4.35 15.03 -4.58
CA LEU A 86 3.63 15.35 -5.81
C LEU A 86 2.88 16.68 -5.70
N LYS A 87 2.23 16.94 -4.55
CA LYS A 87 1.60 18.23 -4.27
C LYS A 87 2.62 19.36 -4.23
N GLN A 88 3.78 19.15 -3.61
CA GLN A 88 4.86 20.14 -3.59
C GLN A 88 5.36 20.47 -5.01
N LYS A 89 5.39 19.48 -5.91
CA LYS A 89 5.66 19.68 -7.34
C LYS A 89 4.51 20.35 -8.12
N GLY A 90 3.31 20.45 -7.53
CA GLY A 90 2.14 21.07 -8.13
C GLY A 90 1.26 20.12 -8.95
N HIS A 91 1.41 18.80 -8.82
CA HIS A 91 0.48 17.84 -9.41
C HIS A 91 -0.86 17.84 -8.66
N GLU A 92 -1.94 17.66 -9.40
CA GLU A 92 -3.33 17.61 -8.88
C GLU A 92 -3.94 16.20 -8.97
N VAL A 93 -3.12 15.17 -9.22
CA VAL A 93 -3.58 13.77 -9.22
C VAL A 93 -4.10 13.38 -7.83
N VAL A 94 -5.20 12.64 -7.80
CA VAL A 94 -5.91 12.30 -6.55
C VAL A 94 -5.68 10.85 -6.15
N TRP A 95 -5.36 9.96 -7.10
CA TRP A 95 -5.24 8.52 -6.84
C TRP A 95 -4.29 8.17 -5.69
N VAL A 96 -3.13 8.84 -5.58
CA VAL A 96 -2.16 8.57 -4.49
C VAL A 96 -2.76 8.87 -3.11
N SER A 97 -3.58 9.92 -3.02
CA SER A 97 -4.31 10.26 -1.80
C SER A 97 -5.41 9.23 -1.50
N MET A 98 -6.10 8.72 -2.52
CA MET A 98 -7.08 7.63 -2.39
C MET A 98 -6.40 6.35 -1.90
N ALA A 99 -5.26 5.97 -2.48
CA ALA A 99 -4.50 4.79 -2.09
C ALA A 99 -4.01 4.88 -0.63
N SER A 100 -3.56 6.06 -0.19
CA SER A 100 -3.25 6.35 1.22
C SER A 100 -4.48 6.19 2.12
N TYR A 101 -5.63 6.74 1.71
CA TYR A 101 -6.88 6.66 2.47
C TYR A 101 -7.40 5.23 2.60
N ILE A 102 -7.49 4.49 1.48
CA ILE A 102 -7.91 3.08 1.48
C ILE A 102 -6.94 2.23 2.28
N SER A 103 -5.63 2.42 2.14
CA SER A 103 -4.64 1.70 2.96
C SER A 103 -4.79 2.00 4.45
N HIS A 104 -5.16 3.22 4.83
CA HIS A 104 -5.49 3.55 6.22
C HIS A 104 -6.71 2.76 6.72
N LYS A 105 -7.77 2.63 5.91
CA LYS A 105 -8.98 1.89 6.27
C LYS A 105 -8.72 0.38 6.30
N LEU A 106 -8.04 -0.18 5.31
CA LEU A 106 -7.63 -1.59 5.28
C LEU A 106 -6.77 -1.96 6.49
N ARG A 107 -5.87 -1.06 6.92
CA ARG A 107 -5.09 -1.27 8.14
C ARG A 107 -6.00 -1.52 9.35
N LEU A 108 -7.10 -0.79 9.51
CA LEU A 108 -8.01 -0.99 10.65
C LEU A 108 -8.55 -2.42 10.67
N VAL A 109 -8.85 -3.00 9.52
CA VAL A 109 -9.29 -4.41 9.40
C VAL A 109 -8.27 -5.39 9.98
N VAL A 110 -6.97 -5.06 9.92
CA VAL A 110 -5.87 -5.94 10.36
C VAL A 110 -5.26 -5.53 11.70
N THR A 111 -5.68 -4.42 12.32
CA THR A 111 -5.13 -3.92 13.60
C THR A 111 -6.16 -3.91 14.73
N PHE A 112 -5.69 -4.10 15.97
CA PHE A 112 -6.52 -4.02 17.17
C PHE A 112 -7.10 -2.60 17.38
N PRO A 113 -8.35 -2.46 17.90
CA PRO A 113 -9.25 -3.53 18.33
C PRO A 113 -10.06 -4.19 17.21
N GLN A 114 -10.18 -3.55 16.04
CA GLN A 114 -11.05 -4.03 14.95
C GLN A 114 -10.64 -5.41 14.43
N SER A 115 -9.35 -5.75 14.50
CA SER A 115 -8.85 -7.08 14.15
C SER A 115 -9.42 -8.23 14.99
N MET A 116 -10.02 -7.97 16.15
CA MET A 116 -10.72 -8.99 16.93
C MET A 116 -12.03 -9.44 16.25
N PHE A 117 -12.63 -8.56 15.45
CA PHE A 117 -13.89 -8.80 14.75
C PHE A 117 -13.69 -9.23 13.29
N THR A 118 -12.44 -9.45 12.86
CA THR A 118 -12.10 -9.84 11.49
C THR A 118 -11.36 -11.19 11.47
N ASN A 119 -11.75 -12.06 10.53
CA ASN A 119 -11.17 -13.39 10.41
C ASN A 119 -9.82 -13.38 9.66
N LYS A 120 -9.04 -14.46 9.79
CA LYS A 120 -7.72 -14.59 9.14
C LYS A 120 -7.81 -14.46 7.61
N ALA A 121 -8.85 -15.01 7.00
CA ALA A 121 -9.07 -14.94 5.55
C ALA A 121 -9.18 -13.48 5.07
N LEU A 122 -10.04 -12.69 5.70
CA LEU A 122 -10.21 -11.27 5.37
C LEU A 122 -8.92 -10.46 5.57
N LYS A 123 -8.16 -10.75 6.64
CA LYS A 123 -6.85 -10.11 6.86
C LYS A 123 -5.84 -10.47 5.76
N LYS A 124 -5.83 -11.73 5.32
CA LYS A 124 -4.98 -12.18 4.20
C LYS A 124 -5.38 -11.44 2.91
N GLN A 125 -6.67 -11.39 2.59
CA GLN A 125 -7.15 -10.68 1.40
C GLN A 125 -6.85 -9.18 1.43
N ALA A 126 -7.01 -8.51 2.58
CA ALA A 126 -6.67 -7.10 2.73
C ALA A 126 -5.17 -6.81 2.51
N ASN A 127 -4.29 -7.69 3.00
CA ASN A 127 -2.85 -7.56 2.76
C ASN A 127 -2.51 -7.81 1.29
N MET A 128 -3.06 -8.87 0.71
CA MET A 128 -2.84 -9.25 -0.70
C MET A 128 -3.31 -8.15 -1.64
N GLY A 129 -4.54 -7.64 -1.49
CA GLY A 129 -5.03 -6.52 -2.30
C GLY A 129 -4.16 -5.27 -2.19
N SER A 130 -3.76 -4.90 -0.97
CA SER A 130 -2.87 -3.76 -0.76
C SER A 130 -1.48 -3.96 -1.38
N GLU A 131 -0.95 -5.17 -1.35
CA GLU A 131 0.35 -5.52 -1.93
C GLU A 131 0.29 -5.54 -3.46
N THR A 132 -0.72 -6.20 -4.04
CA THR A 132 -0.90 -6.29 -5.49
C THR A 132 -0.99 -4.91 -6.12
N VAL A 133 -1.87 -4.03 -5.61
CA VAL A 133 -2.01 -2.67 -6.15
C VAL A 133 -0.73 -1.85 -5.98
N PHE A 134 -0.07 -1.96 -4.82
CA PHE A 134 1.17 -1.22 -4.56
C PHE A 134 2.30 -1.65 -5.49
N ASN A 135 2.51 -2.95 -5.66
CA ASN A 135 3.58 -3.48 -6.48
C ASN A 135 3.32 -3.21 -7.97
N ALA A 136 2.07 -3.36 -8.44
CA ALA A 136 1.70 -3.13 -9.83
C ALA A 136 1.79 -1.64 -10.22
N SER A 137 1.39 -0.73 -9.32
CA SER A 137 1.45 0.71 -9.57
C SER A 137 2.85 1.32 -9.44
N PHE A 138 3.82 0.60 -8.88
CA PHE A 138 5.08 1.20 -8.43
C PHE A 138 5.88 1.87 -9.55
N THR A 139 5.95 1.24 -10.73
CA THR A 139 6.60 1.83 -11.91
C THR A 139 5.85 3.06 -12.40
N ILE A 140 4.51 3.00 -12.47
CA ILE A 140 3.67 4.14 -12.89
C ILE A 140 3.87 5.33 -11.95
N LEU A 141 3.98 5.07 -10.64
CA LEU A 141 4.26 6.08 -9.63
C LEU A 141 5.69 6.64 -9.72
N LYS A 142 6.67 5.81 -10.10
CA LYS A 142 8.03 6.27 -10.37
C LYS A 142 8.03 7.26 -11.53
N ASP A 143 7.35 6.93 -12.62
CA ASP A 143 7.29 7.77 -13.81
C ASP A 143 6.61 9.10 -13.51
N LEU A 144 5.47 9.07 -12.79
CA LEU A 144 4.82 10.28 -12.31
C LEU A 144 5.74 11.12 -11.40
N PHE A 145 6.45 10.46 -10.47
CA PHE A 145 7.35 11.14 -9.55
C PHE A 145 8.56 11.77 -10.23
N LEU A 146 9.07 11.17 -11.31
CA LEU A 146 10.21 11.68 -12.06
C LEU A 146 9.82 12.66 -13.16
N SER A 147 8.54 12.69 -13.55
CA SER A 147 8.02 13.59 -14.57
C SER A 147 8.34 15.06 -14.28
N GLU A 148 8.77 15.77 -15.32
CA GLU A 148 8.85 17.23 -15.36
C GLU A 148 7.51 17.86 -15.74
N GLN A 149 6.65 17.10 -16.43
CA GLN A 149 5.30 17.54 -16.78
C GLN A 149 4.40 17.51 -15.54
N ILE A 150 3.93 18.69 -15.14
CA ILE A 150 2.98 18.86 -14.05
C ILE A 150 1.57 18.56 -14.55
N LEU A 151 0.92 17.55 -13.97
CA LEU A 151 -0.44 17.15 -14.31
C LEU A 151 -1.45 17.97 -13.49
N ARG A 152 -2.30 18.71 -14.18
CA ARG A 152 -3.37 19.54 -13.60
C ARG A 152 -4.69 19.34 -14.34
N ASN A 153 -5.80 19.69 -13.69
CA ASN A 153 -7.14 19.69 -14.27
C ASN A 153 -7.45 18.35 -14.98
N GLU A 154 -7.86 18.42 -16.26
CA GLU A 154 -8.21 17.25 -17.07
C GLU A 154 -7.05 16.26 -17.24
N ALA A 155 -5.80 16.73 -17.35
CA ALA A 155 -4.66 15.83 -17.48
C ALA A 155 -4.45 14.99 -16.21
N ALA A 156 -4.68 15.59 -15.04
CA ALA A 156 -4.64 14.86 -13.76
C ALA A 156 -5.82 13.88 -13.65
N LEU A 157 -7.02 14.29 -14.08
CA LEU A 157 -8.20 13.43 -14.09
C LEU A 157 -8.02 12.22 -15.03
N HIS A 158 -7.55 12.42 -16.25
CA HIS A 158 -7.28 11.33 -17.19
C HIS A 158 -6.21 10.37 -16.66
N TRP A 159 -5.17 10.90 -16.01
CA TRP A 159 -4.17 10.06 -15.36
C TRP A 159 -4.81 9.22 -14.24
N ASP A 160 -5.60 9.82 -13.34
CA ASP A 160 -6.34 9.11 -12.29
C ASP A 160 -7.26 8.03 -12.88
N MET A 161 -7.98 8.35 -13.96
CA MET A 161 -8.87 7.43 -14.67
C MET A 161 -8.14 6.23 -15.25
N SER A 162 -6.97 6.44 -15.86
CA SER A 162 -6.18 5.35 -16.44
C SER A 162 -5.66 4.38 -15.39
N ILE A 163 -5.08 4.88 -14.28
CA ILE A 163 -4.55 4.00 -13.25
C ILE A 163 -5.67 3.29 -12.47
N LEU A 164 -6.82 3.94 -12.29
CA LEU A 164 -8.00 3.30 -11.70
C LEU A 164 -8.57 2.21 -12.58
N PHE A 165 -8.51 2.38 -13.90
CA PHE A 165 -8.94 1.33 -14.83
C PHE A 165 -8.03 0.10 -14.67
N GLU A 166 -6.71 0.29 -14.70
CA GLU A 166 -5.74 -0.78 -14.44
C GLU A 166 -5.97 -1.46 -13.08
N GLU A 167 -6.18 -0.68 -12.03
CA GLU A 167 -6.46 -1.19 -10.69
C GLU A 167 -7.70 -2.07 -10.65
N GLN A 168 -8.83 -1.58 -11.18
CA GLN A 168 -10.11 -2.27 -11.02
C GLN A 168 -10.30 -3.45 -11.97
N TYR A 169 -9.84 -3.35 -13.21
CA TYR A 169 -10.07 -4.36 -14.24
C TYR A 169 -8.95 -5.38 -14.35
N ASN A 170 -7.71 -5.01 -14.02
CA ASN A 170 -6.56 -5.91 -14.18
C ASN A 170 -6.06 -6.40 -12.82
N TRP A 171 -5.74 -5.49 -11.90
CA TRP A 171 -5.06 -5.88 -10.66
C TRP A 171 -5.99 -6.52 -9.63
N LEU A 172 -7.16 -5.90 -9.38
CA LEU A 172 -8.10 -6.38 -8.38
C LEU A 172 -9.04 -7.46 -8.92
N ALA A 173 -9.34 -7.47 -10.22
CA ALA A 173 -10.25 -8.45 -10.82
C ALA A 173 -9.78 -9.89 -10.57
N THR A 174 -8.48 -10.16 -10.72
CA THR A 174 -7.90 -11.49 -10.43
C THR A 174 -8.01 -11.86 -8.95
N ILE A 175 -7.93 -10.88 -8.04
CA ILE A 175 -8.07 -11.16 -6.60
C ILE A 175 -9.52 -11.53 -6.30
N PHE A 176 -10.48 -10.73 -6.78
CA PHE A 176 -11.90 -10.99 -6.56
C PHE A 176 -12.36 -12.33 -7.15
N SER A 177 -11.84 -12.73 -8.32
CA SER A 177 -12.20 -14.03 -8.94
C SER A 177 -11.69 -15.24 -8.14
N GLN A 178 -10.66 -15.08 -7.32
CA GLN A 178 -10.10 -16.13 -6.46
C GLN A 178 -10.70 -16.16 -5.04
N MET A 179 -11.55 -15.19 -4.68
CA MET A 179 -12.16 -15.13 -3.36
C MET A 179 -13.40 -16.01 -3.25
N ASP A 180 -13.60 -16.62 -2.09
CA ASP A 180 -14.86 -17.30 -1.78
C ASP A 180 -16.00 -16.30 -1.53
N SER A 181 -17.23 -16.73 -1.82
CA SER A 181 -18.43 -15.89 -1.70
C SER A 181 -18.66 -15.34 -0.29
N ARG A 182 -18.28 -16.06 0.78
CA ARG A 182 -18.41 -15.55 2.15
C ARG A 182 -17.44 -14.40 2.40
N THR A 183 -16.24 -14.45 1.84
CA THR A 183 -15.26 -13.37 1.95
C THR A 183 -15.71 -12.15 1.15
N ILE A 184 -16.18 -12.32 -0.09
CA ILE A 184 -16.74 -11.24 -0.92
C ILE A 184 -17.89 -10.55 -0.18
N TYR A 185 -18.85 -11.32 0.33
CA TYR A 185 -19.99 -10.80 1.09
C TYR A 185 -19.54 -9.95 2.28
N LYS A 186 -18.53 -10.39 3.05
CA LYS A 186 -18.01 -9.60 4.18
C LYS A 186 -17.38 -8.28 3.75
N ILE A 187 -16.56 -8.29 2.70
CA ILE A 187 -15.94 -7.07 2.17
C ILE A 187 -17.03 -6.11 1.68
N GLU A 188 -18.07 -6.62 1.01
CA GLU A 188 -19.19 -5.82 0.55
C GLU A 188 -19.93 -5.15 1.72
N ARG A 189 -20.28 -5.90 2.77
CA ARG A 189 -20.92 -5.33 3.97
C ARG A 189 -20.08 -4.24 4.62
N MET A 190 -18.76 -4.40 4.62
CA MET A 190 -17.82 -3.40 5.13
C MET A 190 -17.83 -2.15 4.27
N ALA A 191 -17.72 -2.29 2.95
CA ALA A 191 -17.73 -1.18 2.01
C ALA A 191 -19.07 -0.41 2.02
N LYS A 192 -20.18 -1.13 2.20
CA LYS A 192 -21.53 -0.57 2.39
C LYS A 192 -21.74 0.09 3.76
N GLY A 193 -20.76 -0.02 4.67
CA GLY A 193 -20.87 0.52 6.03
C GLY A 193 -22.03 -0.10 6.84
N GLN A 194 -22.34 -1.38 6.61
CA GLN A 194 -23.42 -2.06 7.29
C GLN A 194 -23.05 -2.41 8.74
N PHE A 195 -24.03 -2.31 9.64
CA PHE A 195 -23.86 -2.62 11.06
C PHE A 195 -22.71 -1.80 11.69
N LEU A 196 -21.81 -2.43 12.46
CA LEU A 196 -20.69 -1.77 13.13
C LEU A 196 -19.68 -1.13 12.15
N TYR A 197 -19.66 -1.54 10.87
CA TYR A 197 -18.77 -0.94 9.87
C TYR A 197 -19.18 0.50 9.51
N GLY A 198 -20.42 0.89 9.79
CA GLY A 198 -20.91 2.25 9.56
C GLY A 198 -20.20 3.31 10.40
N LEU A 199 -19.52 2.93 11.48
CA LEU A 199 -18.66 3.80 12.30
C LEU A 199 -17.29 4.07 11.65
N ILE A 200 -16.87 3.20 10.74
CA ILE A 200 -15.54 3.24 10.10
C ILE A 200 -15.62 3.88 8.71
N VAL A 201 -16.73 3.68 8.00
CA VAL A 201 -16.97 4.18 6.65
C VAL A 201 -17.96 5.36 6.68
N PRO A 202 -17.50 6.60 6.39
CA PRO A 202 -18.37 7.77 6.29
C PRO A 202 -19.53 7.54 5.34
N LYS A 203 -20.71 8.08 5.67
CA LYS A 203 -21.94 7.90 4.87
C LYS A 203 -21.77 8.33 3.41
N SER A 204 -21.01 9.41 3.17
CA SER A 204 -20.74 9.96 1.84
C SER A 204 -20.00 9.02 0.89
N ILE A 205 -19.30 8.02 1.42
CA ILE A 205 -18.49 7.07 0.63
C ILE A 205 -18.89 5.62 0.87
N ARG A 206 -20.12 5.36 1.30
CA ARG A 206 -20.57 3.98 1.40
C ARG A 206 -20.81 3.44 -0.01
N PHE A 207 -20.19 2.30 -0.30
CA PHE A 207 -20.47 1.56 -1.53
C PHE A 207 -21.95 1.14 -1.53
N THR A 208 -22.57 1.01 -2.69
CA THR A 208 -23.99 0.62 -2.78
C THR A 208 -24.23 -0.53 -3.76
N ARG A 209 -23.32 -0.71 -4.71
CA ARG A 209 -23.41 -1.69 -5.81
C ARG A 209 -22.75 -3.04 -5.45
N GLU A 210 -22.45 -3.86 -6.45
CA GLU A 210 -21.82 -5.17 -6.28
C GLU A 210 -20.29 -5.04 -6.28
N ILE A 211 -19.62 -5.51 -5.21
CA ILE A 211 -18.18 -5.26 -5.07
C ILE A 211 -17.33 -6.16 -5.97
N SER A 212 -17.88 -7.29 -6.43
CA SER A 212 -17.24 -8.19 -7.40
C SER A 212 -17.20 -7.60 -8.80
N ASN A 213 -18.12 -6.70 -9.15
CA ASN A 213 -18.18 -6.10 -10.47
C ASN A 213 -17.13 -4.97 -10.63
N SER A 214 -16.29 -5.06 -11.67
CA SER A 214 -15.21 -4.09 -11.91
C SER A 214 -15.73 -2.72 -12.31
N ASP A 215 -16.80 -2.64 -13.11
CA ASP A 215 -17.43 -1.38 -13.53
C ASP A 215 -17.99 -0.63 -12.31
N ASP A 216 -18.66 -1.34 -11.40
CA ASP A 216 -19.21 -0.77 -10.17
C ASP A 216 -18.09 -0.21 -9.27
N ARG A 217 -16.97 -0.94 -9.12
CA ARG A 217 -15.81 -0.46 -8.36
C ARG A 217 -15.16 0.76 -9.04
N TYR A 218 -14.99 0.73 -10.35
CA TYR A 218 -14.40 1.83 -11.12
C TYR A 218 -15.24 3.11 -11.04
N ASN A 219 -16.54 3.00 -11.30
CA ASN A 219 -17.47 4.12 -11.22
C ASN A 219 -17.54 4.70 -9.81
N TYR A 220 -17.53 3.86 -8.77
CA TYR A 220 -17.43 4.34 -7.40
C TYR A 220 -16.11 5.06 -7.12
N ALA A 221 -14.99 4.51 -7.59
CA ALA A 221 -13.67 5.09 -7.35
C ALA A 221 -13.56 6.50 -7.96
N ILE A 222 -14.03 6.67 -9.19
CA ILE A 222 -14.01 7.95 -9.91
C ILE A 222 -15.01 8.95 -9.35
N ASN A 223 -16.28 8.57 -9.21
CA ASN A 223 -17.34 9.54 -8.95
C ASN A 223 -17.59 9.83 -7.47
N ILE A 224 -17.12 8.95 -6.57
CA ILE A 224 -17.41 9.06 -5.13
C ILE A 224 -16.11 9.17 -4.33
N LEU A 225 -15.23 8.17 -4.43
CA LEU A 225 -14.04 8.12 -3.58
C LEU A 225 -13.05 9.24 -3.93
N ARG A 226 -12.84 9.49 -5.22
CA ARG A 226 -11.94 10.56 -5.69
C ARG A 226 -12.40 11.93 -5.20
N GLU A 227 -13.67 12.28 -5.42
CA GLU A 227 -14.22 13.57 -4.99
C GLU A 227 -14.17 13.74 -3.48
N TYR A 228 -14.43 12.67 -2.73
CA TYR A 228 -14.26 12.68 -1.28
C TYR A 228 -12.80 12.89 -0.86
N CYS A 229 -11.84 12.22 -1.50
CA CYS A 229 -10.43 12.41 -1.19
C CYS A 229 -9.92 13.79 -1.61
N LYS A 230 -10.47 14.38 -2.67
CA LYS A 230 -10.18 15.75 -3.08
C LYS A 230 -10.63 16.75 -2.01
N SER A 231 -11.85 16.63 -1.49
CA SER A 231 -12.37 17.54 -0.45
C SER A 231 -11.70 17.41 0.91
N LEU A 232 -11.01 16.29 1.21
CA LEU A 232 -10.17 16.18 2.41
C LEU A 232 -8.83 16.95 2.31
N ASN A 233 -8.49 17.39 1.11
CA ASN A 233 -7.19 17.97 0.77
C ASN A 233 -7.27 19.47 0.41
N GLU A 234 -8.49 20.00 0.33
CA GLU A 234 -8.84 21.43 0.24
C GLU A 234 -9.03 22.01 1.65
#